data_AF-A0A5E6UT05-F1
#
_entry.id   AF-A0A5E6UT05-F1
#
_cell.length_a   1.000
_cell.length_b   1.000
_cell.length_c   1.000
_cell.angle_alpha   90.00
_cell.angle_beta   90.00
_cell.angle_gamma   90.00
#
_symmetry.space_group_name_H-M   'P 1'
#
loop_
_entity.id
_entity.type
_entity.pdbx_description
1 polymer ?
#
loop_
_entity_poly.entity_id
_entity_poly.type
_entity_poly.pdbx_seq_one_letter_code
_entity_poly.pdbx_strand_id
1 'polypeptide(L)'
;MAKKVGVKTRSAQIGVRISPRAKYMLDVMGRIQRRTMSGVIESALLAYAKCDEERLADQTWSTDESERLLNLYLAAPHLLSFDEEIEAKRLIAAKATA
;
A
#
# COMPACT_ATOMS: atom_id res chain seq x y z
N MET A 1 -20.87 18.88 17.29
CA MET A 1 -21.31 17.92 16.25
C MET A 1 -20.07 17.35 15.57
N ALA A 2 -19.55 16.23 16.05
CA ALA A 2 -18.34 15.62 15.48
C ALA A 2 -18.67 15.10 14.07
N LYS A 3 -18.01 15.67 13.06
CA LYS A 3 -18.15 15.25 11.67
C LYS A 3 -17.55 13.84 11.56
N LYS A 4 -18.40 12.80 11.43
CA LYS A 4 -17.95 11.46 11.05
C LYS A 4 -17.27 11.58 9.68
N VAL A 5 -15.94 11.57 9.68
CA VAL A 5 -15.13 11.53 8.46
C VAL A 5 -15.30 10.13 7.88
N GLY A 6 -16.28 9.98 6.98
CA GLY A 6 -16.49 8.74 6.25
C GLY A 6 -15.31 8.52 5.32
N VAL A 7 -14.35 7.67 5.71
CA VAL A 7 -13.19 7.34 4.89
C VAL A 7 -13.64 6.35 3.81
N LYS A 8 -13.95 6.87 2.62
CA LYS A 8 -14.16 6.06 1.41
C LYS A 8 -12.92 6.17 0.53
N THR A 9 -11.92 5.34 0.79
CA THR A 9 -10.85 5.10 -0.19
C THR A 9 -11.04 3.68 -0.72
N ARG A 10 -11.84 3.53 -1.79
CA ARG A 10 -12.09 2.22 -2.42
C ARG A 10 -11.00 1.79 -3.40
N SER A 11 -10.19 2.73 -3.89
CA SER A 11 -9.19 2.46 -4.92
C SER A 11 -8.10 3.53 -4.92
N ALA A 12 -6.83 3.12 -4.91
CA ALA A 12 -5.70 4.01 -5.14
C ALA A 12 -5.33 4.03 -6.63
N GLN A 13 -4.90 5.19 -7.15
CA GLN A 13 -4.42 5.30 -8.53
C GLN A 13 -2.91 5.02 -8.58
N ILE A 14 -2.48 4.21 -9.54
CA ILE A 14 -1.06 3.88 -9.75
C ILE A 14 -0.71 4.21 -11.21
N GLY A 15 0.31 5.04 -11.43
CA GLY A 15 0.87 5.32 -12.75
C GLY A 15 2.06 4.42 -13.05
N VAL A 16 1.95 3.52 -14.03
CA VAL A 16 3.03 2.58 -14.39
C VAL A 16 3.37 2.68 -15.87
N ARG A 17 4.67 2.58 -16.19
CA ARG A 17 5.16 2.41 -17.57
C ARG A 17 5.39 0.92 -17.83
N ILE A 18 4.75 0.40 -18.88
CA ILE A 18 4.90 -1.00 -19.30
C ILE A 18 5.17 -1.08 -20.81
N SER A 19 5.85 -2.15 -21.25
CA SER A 19 6.10 -2.36 -22.68
C SER A 19 4.79 -2.57 -23.46
N PRO A 20 4.73 -2.22 -24.76
CA PRO A 20 3.52 -2.41 -25.56
C PRO A 20 3.04 -3.87 -25.61
N ARG A 21 3.99 -4.83 -25.67
CA ARG A 21 3.66 -6.27 -25.65
C ARG A 21 3.03 -6.69 -24.33
N ALA A 22 3.57 -6.23 -23.19
CA ALA A 22 3.01 -6.54 -21.87
C ALA A 22 1.61 -5.95 -21.70
N LYS A 23 1.37 -4.73 -22.19
CA LYS A 23 0.03 -4.13 -22.22
C LYS A 23 -0.96 -4.95 -23.04
N TYR A 24 -0.56 -5.42 -24.21
CA TYR A 24 -1.42 -6.27 -25.04
C TYR A 24 -1.72 -7.60 -24.36
N MET A 25 -0.71 -8.23 -23.73
CA MET A 25 -0.89 -9.45 -22.96
C MET A 25 -1.89 -9.24 -21.80
N LEU A 26 -1.81 -8.12 -21.08
CA LEU A 26 -2.77 -7.76 -20.03
C LEU A 26 -4.20 -7.64 -20.56
N ASP A 27 -4.40 -7.04 -21.75
CA ASP A 27 -5.72 -6.97 -22.40
C ASP A 27 -6.26 -8.36 -22.75
N VAL A 28 -5.41 -9.23 -23.32
CA VAL A 28 -5.76 -10.63 -23.65
C VAL A 28 -6.17 -11.40 -22.39
N MET A 29 -5.40 -11.27 -21.30
CA MET A 29 -5.72 -11.89 -20.01
C MET A 29 -7.07 -11.41 -19.48
N GLY A 30 -7.33 -10.10 -19.54
CA GLY A 30 -8.61 -9.52 -19.11
C GLY A 30 -9.80 -10.10 -19.87
N ARG A 31 -9.68 -10.29 -21.19
CA ARG A 31 -10.73 -10.90 -22.02
C ARG A 31 -10.99 -12.36 -21.68
N ILE A 32 -9.92 -13.16 -21.54
CA ILE A 32 -10.02 -14.59 -21.24
C ILE A 32 -10.63 -14.81 -19.85
N GLN A 33 -10.14 -14.07 -18.85
CA GLN A 33 -10.57 -14.21 -17.45
C GLN A 33 -11.88 -13.47 -17.16
N ARG A 34 -12.37 -12.65 -18.10
CA ARG A 34 -13.51 -11.73 -17.93
C ARG A 34 -13.31 -10.76 -16.76
N ARG A 35 -12.11 -10.20 -16.65
CA ARG A 35 -11.70 -9.27 -15.58
C ARG A 35 -11.19 -7.96 -16.16
N THR A 36 -11.27 -6.90 -15.38
CA THR A 36 -10.64 -5.61 -15.74
C THR A 36 -9.12 -5.73 -15.67
N MET A 37 -8.42 -4.85 -16.40
CA MET A 37 -6.95 -4.78 -16.32
C MET A 37 -6.47 -4.58 -14.86
N SER A 38 -7.14 -3.70 -14.10
CA SER A 38 -6.84 -3.49 -12.68
C SER A 38 -7.02 -4.77 -11.86
N GLY A 39 -8.10 -5.52 -12.09
CA GLY A 39 -8.34 -6.78 -11.38
C GLY A 39 -7.30 -7.85 -11.72
N VAL A 40 -6.84 -7.93 -12.98
CA VAL A 40 -5.75 -8.84 -13.36
C VAL A 40 -4.46 -8.45 -12.65
N ILE A 41 -4.13 -7.16 -12.61
CA ILE A 41 -2.93 -6.65 -11.92
C ILE A 41 -2.99 -6.95 -10.41
N GLU A 42 -4.12 -6.68 -9.75
CA GLU A 42 -4.30 -6.95 -8.33
C GLU A 42 -4.13 -8.44 -8.01
N SER A 43 -4.73 -9.33 -8.79
CA SER A 43 -4.53 -10.76 -8.56
C SER A 43 -3.13 -11.25 -8.87
N ALA A 44 -2.47 -10.69 -9.89
CA ALA A 44 -1.08 -11.01 -10.15
C ALA A 44 -0.18 -10.54 -8.99
N LEU A 45 -0.44 -9.36 -8.42
CA LEU A 45 0.27 -8.84 -7.26
C LEU A 45 0.09 -9.77 -6.05
N LEU A 46 -1.15 -10.14 -5.72
CA LEU A 46 -1.43 -11.04 -4.59
C LEU A 46 -0.84 -12.44 -4.80
N ALA A 47 -0.82 -12.95 -6.03
CA ALA A 47 -0.21 -14.23 -6.33
C ALA A 47 1.33 -14.19 -6.29
N TYR A 48 1.94 -13.02 -6.49
CA TYR A 48 3.38 -12.83 -6.47
C TYR A 48 3.92 -12.54 -5.06
N ALA A 49 3.12 -11.89 -4.21
CA ALA A 49 3.49 -11.54 -2.85
C ALA A 49 3.83 -12.78 -2.02
N LYS A 50 4.88 -12.69 -1.20
CA LYS A 50 5.23 -13.74 -0.24
C LYS A 50 4.40 -13.61 1.04
N CYS A 51 4.21 -14.71 1.76
CA CYS A 51 3.45 -14.72 3.01
C CYS A 51 3.98 -13.69 4.04
N ASP A 52 5.29 -13.50 4.13
CA ASP A 52 5.88 -12.52 5.06
C ASP A 52 5.62 -11.07 4.63
N GLU A 53 5.60 -10.79 3.33
CA GLU A 53 5.31 -9.46 2.77
C GLU A 53 3.84 -9.10 2.97
N GLU A 54 2.94 -10.05 2.70
CA GLU A 54 1.49 -9.89 2.91
C GLU A 54 1.18 -9.67 4.40
N ARG A 55 1.75 -10.50 5.28
CA ARG A 55 1.58 -10.36 6.73
C ARG A 55 2.10 -9.02 7.24
N LEU A 56 3.23 -8.54 6.73
CA LEU A 56 3.77 -7.24 7.12
C LEU A 56 2.88 -6.10 6.63
N ALA A 57 2.37 -6.17 5.40
CA ALA A 57 1.43 -5.19 4.86
C ALA A 57 0.15 -5.13 5.73
N ASP A 58 -0.42 -6.28 6.09
CA ASP A 58 -1.61 -6.36 6.96
C ASP A 58 -1.37 -5.77 8.36
N GLN A 59 -0.18 -6.02 8.93
CA GLN A 59 0.18 -5.51 10.26
C GLN A 59 0.44 -3.99 10.27
N THR A 60 0.92 -3.44 9.17
CA THR A 60 1.38 -2.04 9.11
C THR A 60 0.35 -1.09 8.51
N TRP A 61 -0.60 -1.59 7.71
CA TRP A 61 -1.56 -0.76 7.00
C TRP A 61 -2.50 0.02 7.94
N SER A 62 -2.63 1.32 7.67
CA SER A 62 -3.66 2.20 8.24
C SER A 62 -4.15 3.18 7.16
N THR A 63 -5.37 3.69 7.34
CA THR A 63 -5.91 4.79 6.52
C THR A 63 -5.19 6.12 6.77
N ASP A 64 -4.61 6.29 7.96
CA ASP A 64 -3.73 7.43 8.27
C ASP A 64 -2.30 7.08 7.86
N GLU A 65 -1.69 7.97 7.08
CA GLU A 65 -0.31 7.86 6.62
C GLU A 65 0.68 7.92 7.80
N SER A 66 0.39 8.76 8.80
CA SER A 66 1.23 8.91 9.99
C SER A 66 1.25 7.63 10.81
N GLU A 67 0.08 7.00 10.99
CA GLU A 67 -0.01 5.70 11.66
C GLU A 67 0.68 4.59 10.87
N ARG A 68 0.55 4.59 9.54
CA ARG A 68 1.22 3.60 8.69
C ARG A 68 2.74 3.68 8.83
N LEU A 69 3.30 4.89 8.79
CA LEU A 69 4.73 5.12 8.99
C LEU A 69 5.19 4.65 10.38
N LEU A 70 4.42 4.99 11.43
CA LEU A 70 4.71 4.53 12.79
C LEU A 70 4.64 3.01 12.93
N ASN A 71 3.61 2.37 12.36
CA ASN A 71 3.48 0.92 12.41
C ASN A 71 4.65 0.24 11.68
N LEU A 72 5.07 0.77 10.52
CA LEU A 72 6.22 0.26 9.78
C LEU A 72 7.52 0.45 10.58
N TYR A 73 7.71 1.61 11.22
CA TYR A 73 8.87 1.85 12.10
C TYR A 73 8.96 0.86 13.26
N LEU A 74 7.83 0.52 13.88
CA LEU A 74 7.77 -0.42 15.00
C LEU A 74 7.94 -1.88 14.57
N ALA A 75 7.38 -2.28 13.43
CA ALA A 75 7.38 -3.66 12.96
C ALA A 75 8.64 -4.04 12.16
N ALA A 76 9.13 -3.12 11.31
CA ALA A 76 10.21 -3.38 10.37
C ALA A 76 11.07 -2.11 10.13
N PRO A 77 11.79 -1.60 11.16
CA PRO A 77 12.57 -0.36 11.06
C PRO A 77 13.64 -0.39 9.94
N HIS A 78 14.12 -1.59 9.59
CA HIS A 78 15.11 -1.79 8.52
C HIS A 78 14.59 -1.51 7.10
N LEU A 79 13.28 -1.34 6.92
CA LEU A 79 12.66 -0.99 5.64
C LEU A 79 12.51 0.53 5.44
N LEU A 80 12.73 1.33 6.50
CA LEU A 80 12.60 2.77 6.40
C LEU A 80 13.85 3.38 5.76
N SER A 81 13.63 4.42 4.96
CA SER A 81 14.67 5.37 4.61
C SER A 81 15.08 6.23 5.81
N PHE A 82 16.23 6.90 5.71
CA PHE A 82 16.72 7.80 6.75
C PHE A 82 15.73 8.92 7.09
N ASP A 83 15.09 9.52 6.08
CA ASP A 83 14.13 10.60 6.27
C ASP A 83 12.86 10.11 6.97
N GLU A 84 12.37 8.93 6.60
CA GLU A 84 11.23 8.27 7.24
C GLU A 84 11.53 7.93 8.71
N GLU A 85 12.75 7.48 9.02
CA GLU A 85 13.15 7.19 10.39
C GLU A 85 13.16 8.45 11.26
N ILE A 86 13.67 9.58 10.74
CA ILE A 86 13.63 10.86 11.44
C ILE A 86 12.19 11.29 11.69
N GLU A 87 11.33 11.17 10.68
CA GLU A 87 9.94 11.59 10.80
C GLU A 87 9.15 10.72 11.78
N ALA A 88 9.35 9.40 11.74
CA ALA A 88 8.75 8.49 12.72
C ALA A 88 9.15 8.86 14.16
N LYS A 89 10.42 9.16 14.41
CA LYS A 89 10.90 9.60 15.74
C LYS A 89 10.26 10.91 16.19
N ARG A 90 10.08 11.87 15.29
CA ARG A 90 9.37 13.12 15.59
C ARG A 90 7.91 12.87 15.96
N LEU A 91 7.21 12.03 15.21
CA LEU A 91 5.82 11.66 15.48
C LEU A 91 5.67 10.95 16.84
N ILE A 92 6.61 10.07 17.20
CA ILE A 92 6.64 9.43 18.53
C ILE A 92 6.84 10.47 19.63
N ALA A 93 7.80 11.38 19.48
CA ALA A 93 8.04 12.43 20.45
C ALA A 93 6.82 13.34 20.63
N ALA A 94 6.15 13.73 19.52
CA ALA A 94 4.94 14.54 19.56
C ALA A 94 3.78 13.84 20.28
N LYS A 95 3.60 12.53 20.06
CA LYS A 95 2.59 11.73 20.78
C LYS A 95 2.90 11.58 22.27
N ALA A 96 4.17 11.56 22.66
CA ALA A 96 4.57 11.46 24.07
C ALA A 96 4.35 12.76 24.87
N THR A 97 4.25 13.90 24.17
CA THR A 97 4.01 15.22 24.78
C THR A 97 2.55 15.66 24.79
N ALA A 98 1.66 14.89 24.17
CA ALA A 98 0.22 15.15 24.08
C ALA A 98 -0.54 14.36 25.14
#